data_AF-A0A0A7GFR4-F1
#
_entry.id   AF-A0A0A7GFR4-F1
#
_cell.length_a   1.000
_cell.length_b   1.000
_cell.length_c   1.000
_cell.angle_alpha   90.00
_cell.angle_beta   90.00
_cell.angle_gamma   90.00
#
_symmetry.space_group_name_H-M   'P 1'
#
loop_
_entity.id
_entity.type
_entity.pdbx_description
1 polymer ?
#
loop_
_entity_poly.entity_id
_entity_poly.type
_entity_poly.pdbx_seq_one_letter_code
_entity_poly.pdbx_strand_id
1 'polypeptide(L)'
;MAKIYRYDGLTRASHWVHTTAMILLIITGLQVFTGFGFMDSFTVPFHVALGWILVAALVMEVLGFLLSPREALLAIPTPKDIKRWILIALNFMGLTEKYPAYHIYSKSKREYITKWHPVLKFMIWGDMFFVIVIALSGFALYYPASHPLAIMARYIDLGTVRLIHFISFIYFLLVLIPHGYLALNPVNRGVLKSMIFGWDEGEDTVIVE
;
A
#
# COMPACT_ATOMS: atom_id res chain seq x y z
N MET A 1 29.37 3.32 7.09
CA MET A 1 28.33 3.66 6.09
C MET A 1 27.50 4.80 6.66
N ALA A 2 27.10 5.78 5.84
CA ALA A 2 26.29 6.90 6.32
C ALA A 2 24.83 6.43 6.50
N LYS A 3 24.27 6.61 7.70
CA LYS A 3 22.83 6.37 7.94
C LYS A 3 22.03 7.48 7.27
N ILE A 4 21.15 7.12 6.35
CA ILE A 4 20.26 8.06 5.65
C ILE A 4 18.88 7.92 6.26
N TYR A 5 18.30 9.04 6.72
CA TYR A 5 16.92 9.03 7.21
C TYR A 5 15.96 8.82 6.04
N ARG A 6 15.09 7.80 6.15
CA ARG A 6 14.23 7.35 5.06
C ARG A 6 12.74 7.42 5.37
N TYR A 7 12.30 6.97 6.53
CA TYR A 7 10.87 6.96 6.88
C TYR A 7 10.64 7.57 8.24
N ASP A 8 9.67 8.47 8.35
CA ASP A 8 9.26 9.05 9.62
C ASP A 8 8.34 8.12 10.42
N GLY A 9 8.16 8.46 11.70
CA GLY A 9 7.40 7.64 12.63
C GLY A 9 5.93 7.44 12.23
N LEU A 10 5.29 8.47 11.66
CA LEU A 10 3.91 8.40 11.23
C LEU A 10 3.76 7.48 10.03
N THR A 11 4.62 7.63 9.01
CA THR A 11 4.67 6.73 7.84
C THR A 11 4.93 5.29 8.24
N ARG A 12 5.81 5.03 9.23
CA ARG A 12 6.05 3.67 9.71
C ARG A 12 4.83 3.10 10.44
N ALA A 13 4.22 3.89 11.33
CA ALA A 13 3.03 3.46 12.06
C ALA A 13 1.85 3.20 11.12
N SER A 14 1.57 4.11 10.17
CA SER A 14 0.49 3.96 9.18
C SER A 14 0.66 2.68 8.37
N HIS A 15 1.87 2.43 7.87
CA HIS A 15 2.19 1.23 7.11
C HIS A 15 1.94 -0.04 7.90
N TRP A 16 2.47 -0.19 9.11
CA TRP A 16 2.29 -1.43 9.87
C TRP A 16 0.85 -1.64 10.31
N VAL A 17 0.13 -0.58 10.68
CA VAL A 17 -1.32 -0.67 10.96
C VAL A 17 -2.08 -1.09 9.70
N HIS A 18 -1.78 -0.50 8.54
CA HIS A 18 -2.39 -0.88 7.27
C HIS A 18 -2.11 -2.35 6.94
N THR A 19 -0.85 -2.78 6.94
CA THR A 19 -0.46 -4.15 6.58
C THR A 19 -1.12 -5.17 7.49
N THR A 20 -1.09 -4.95 8.81
CA THR A 20 -1.73 -5.86 9.77
C THR A 20 -3.24 -5.89 9.59
N ALA A 21 -3.90 -4.74 9.44
CA ALA A 21 -5.34 -4.69 9.19
C ALA A 21 -5.71 -5.41 7.88
N MET A 22 -4.94 -5.19 6.81
CA MET A 22 -5.18 -5.79 5.50
C MET A 22 -5.05 -7.32 5.53
N ILE A 23 -4.02 -7.86 6.18
CA ILE A 23 -3.85 -9.31 6.36
C ILE A 23 -5.08 -9.90 7.07
N LEU A 24 -5.50 -9.29 8.18
CA LEU A 24 -6.65 -9.77 8.95
C LEU A 24 -7.98 -9.61 8.18
N LEU A 25 -8.14 -8.54 7.40
CA LEU A 25 -9.28 -8.31 6.52
C LEU A 25 -9.36 -9.34 5.40
N ILE A 26 -8.23 -9.72 4.79
CA ILE A 26 -8.18 -10.78 3.79
C ILE A 26 -8.64 -12.11 4.41
N ILE A 27 -8.12 -12.47 5.58
CA ILE A 27 -8.48 -13.72 6.27
C ILE A 27 -9.98 -13.72 6.61
N THR A 28 -10.46 -12.69 7.28
CA THR A 28 -11.87 -12.58 7.69
C THR A 28 -12.83 -12.42 6.50
N GLY A 29 -12.40 -11.72 5.45
CA GLY A 29 -13.17 -11.58 4.21
C GLY A 29 -13.33 -12.90 3.47
N LEU A 30 -12.28 -13.74 3.44
CA LEU A 30 -12.37 -15.11 2.91
C LEU A 30 -13.31 -15.98 3.75
N GLN A 31 -13.33 -15.83 5.07
CA GLN A 31 -14.30 -16.54 5.92
C GLN A 31 -15.74 -16.12 5.62
N VAL A 32 -15.99 -14.81 5.50
CA VAL A 32 -17.31 -14.28 5.13
C VAL A 32 -17.73 -14.79 3.74
N PHE A 33 -16.80 -14.82 2.78
CA PHE A 33 -17.07 -15.23 1.41
C PHE A 33 -17.35 -16.73 1.28
N THR A 34 -16.58 -17.57 1.97
CA THR A 34 -16.69 -19.04 1.86
C THR A 34 -17.68 -19.65 2.85
N GLY A 35 -18.03 -18.93 3.92
CA GLY A 35 -18.79 -19.46 5.04
C GLY A 35 -17.99 -20.44 5.94
N PHE A 36 -16.73 -20.70 5.61
CA PHE A 36 -15.84 -21.55 6.39
C PHE A 36 -15.06 -20.70 7.37
N GLY A 37 -15.32 -20.80 8.67
CA GLY A 37 -14.71 -19.93 9.66
C GLY A 37 -14.60 -20.56 11.05
N PHE A 38 -13.65 -20.04 11.83
CA PHE A 38 -13.45 -20.40 13.24
C PHE A 38 -13.98 -19.33 14.21
N MET A 39 -14.42 -18.18 13.70
CA MET A 39 -14.94 -17.06 14.51
C MET A 39 -16.47 -16.99 14.51
N ASP A 40 -17.16 -17.87 13.76
CA ASP A 40 -18.62 -17.96 13.63
C ASP A 40 -19.29 -16.58 13.49
N SER A 41 -20.24 -16.27 14.38
CA SER A 41 -21.00 -15.01 14.43
C SER A 41 -20.15 -13.76 14.68
N PHE A 42 -18.94 -13.90 15.21
CA PHE A 42 -18.04 -12.80 15.48
C PHE A 42 -17.24 -12.33 14.25
N THR A 43 -17.22 -13.14 13.18
CA THR A 43 -16.45 -12.84 11.95
C THR A 43 -16.83 -11.49 11.34
N VAL A 44 -18.13 -11.22 11.14
CA VAL A 44 -18.60 -10.00 10.48
C VAL A 44 -18.34 -8.74 11.34
N PRO A 45 -18.71 -8.69 12.63
CA PRO A 45 -18.37 -7.55 13.48
C PRO A 45 -16.87 -7.25 13.53
N PHE A 46 -16.03 -8.30 13.63
CA PHE A 46 -14.59 -8.15 13.64
C PHE A 46 -14.04 -7.65 12.30
N HIS A 47 -14.53 -8.17 11.17
CA HIS A 47 -14.17 -7.70 9.83
C HIS A 47 -14.48 -6.21 9.64
N VAL A 48 -15.65 -5.76 10.09
CA VAL A 48 -16.04 -4.34 10.00
C VAL A 48 -15.19 -3.45 10.90
N ALA A 49 -14.86 -3.91 12.11
CA ALA A 49 -13.95 -3.19 13.00
C ALA A 49 -12.56 -3.00 12.38
N LEU A 50 -12.02 -4.05 11.73
CA LEU A 50 -10.77 -3.95 10.97
C LEU A 50 -10.89 -3.00 9.78
N GLY A 51 -12.06 -2.93 9.13
CA GLY A 51 -12.34 -1.97 8.07
C GLY A 51 -12.20 -0.52 8.54
N TRP A 52 -12.69 -0.20 9.75
CA TRP A 52 -12.47 1.11 10.37
C TRP A 52 -10.99 1.38 10.69
N ILE A 53 -10.25 0.38 11.16
CA ILE A 53 -8.80 0.50 11.39
C ILE A 53 -8.07 0.78 10.09
N LEU A 54 -8.44 0.11 9.00
CA LEU A 54 -7.86 0.36 7.67
C LEU A 54 -8.14 1.79 7.17
N VAL A 55 -9.36 2.29 7.37
CA VAL A 55 -9.70 3.69 7.05
C VAL A 55 -8.90 4.66 7.91
N ALA A 56 -8.71 4.38 9.20
CA ALA A 56 -7.87 5.20 10.08
C ALA A 56 -6.40 5.21 9.60
N ALA A 57 -5.87 4.06 9.16
CA ALA A 57 -4.55 3.98 8.53
C ALA A 57 -4.45 4.84 7.26
N LEU A 58 -5.46 4.84 6.39
CA LEU A 58 -5.51 5.72 5.22
C LEU A 58 -5.50 7.20 5.64
N VAL A 59 -6.27 7.58 6.66
CA VAL A 59 -6.28 8.96 7.17
C VAL A 59 -4.89 9.37 7.67
N MET A 60 -4.21 8.49 8.42
CA MET A 60 -2.83 8.75 8.87
C MET A 60 -1.87 8.94 7.70
N GLU A 61 -1.98 8.12 6.65
CA GLU A 61 -1.15 8.25 5.45
C GLU A 61 -1.38 9.59 4.73
N VAL A 62 -2.65 9.96 4.52
CA VAL A 62 -3.01 11.25 3.91
C VAL A 62 -2.50 12.42 4.74
N LEU A 63 -2.64 12.36 6.07
CA LEU A 63 -2.08 13.36 6.98
C LEU A 63 -0.56 13.42 6.88
N GLY A 64 0.13 12.27 6.77
CA GLY A 64 1.57 12.20 6.53
C GLY A 64 1.99 12.95 5.27
N PHE A 65 1.28 12.76 4.17
CA PHE A 65 1.52 13.47 2.91
C PHE A 65 1.23 14.98 3.00
N LEU A 66 0.19 15.38 3.73
CA LEU A 66 -0.12 16.79 3.98
C LEU A 66 0.94 17.47 4.83
N LEU A 67 1.43 16.80 5.86
CA LEU A 67 2.48 17.31 6.76
C LEU A 67 3.87 17.26 6.12
N SER A 68 4.07 16.40 5.13
CA SER A 68 5.32 16.26 4.37
C SER A 68 5.08 16.36 2.86
N PRO A 69 4.73 17.55 2.31
CA PRO A 69 4.37 17.70 0.90
C PRO A 69 5.44 17.22 -0.08
N ARG A 70 6.70 17.33 0.31
CA ARG A 70 7.83 16.82 -0.48
C ARG A 70 7.80 15.31 -0.64
N GLU A 71 7.47 14.57 0.42
CA GLU A 71 7.33 13.11 0.36
C GLU A 71 6.20 12.70 -0.59
N ALA A 72 5.09 13.44 -0.53
CA ALA A 72 3.99 13.29 -1.48
C ALA A 72 4.45 13.53 -2.93
N LEU A 73 5.19 14.61 -3.19
CA LEU A 73 5.73 14.92 -4.53
C LEU A 73 6.65 13.81 -5.06
N LEU A 74 7.48 13.21 -4.20
CA LEU A 74 8.35 12.10 -4.58
C LEU A 74 7.56 10.82 -4.90
N ALA A 75 6.38 10.65 -4.31
CA ALA A 75 5.49 9.51 -4.53
C ALA A 75 4.61 9.65 -5.79
N ILE A 76 4.51 10.83 -6.41
CA ILE A 76 3.73 11.03 -7.64
C ILE A 76 4.37 10.25 -8.81
N PRO A 77 3.62 9.38 -9.51
CA PRO A 77 4.08 8.74 -10.74
C PRO A 77 4.31 9.76 -11.84
N THR A 78 5.43 9.63 -12.55
CA THR A 78 5.77 10.47 -13.70
C THR A 78 5.91 9.63 -14.97
N PRO A 79 5.86 10.23 -16.18
CA PRO A 79 6.12 9.49 -17.42
C PRO A 79 7.49 8.79 -17.45
N LYS A 80 8.48 9.32 -16.72
CA LYS A 80 9.80 8.68 -16.56
C LYS A 80 9.70 7.38 -15.76
N ASP A 81 8.77 7.28 -14.81
CA ASP A 81 8.53 6.09 -14.01
C ASP A 81 7.92 4.97 -14.84
N ILE A 82 7.05 5.28 -15.82
CA ILE A 82 6.53 4.29 -16.77
C ILE A 82 7.69 3.69 -17.60
N LYS A 83 8.55 4.54 -18.15
CA LYS A 83 9.74 4.09 -18.90
C LYS A 83 10.65 3.20 -18.04
N ARG A 84 10.91 3.60 -16.78
CA ARG A 84 11.72 2.80 -15.86
C ARG A 84 11.06 1.47 -15.52
N TRP A 85 9.75 1.45 -15.31
CA TRP A 85 9.00 0.23 -15.03
C TRP A 85 9.08 -0.77 -16.18
N ILE A 86 8.93 -0.30 -17.43
CA ILE A 86 9.10 -1.15 -18.62
C ILE A 86 10.53 -1.72 -18.67
N LEU A 87 11.56 -0.90 -18.43
CA LEU A 87 12.95 -1.39 -18.42
C LEU A 87 13.19 -2.43 -17.32
N ILE A 88 12.63 -2.21 -16.12
CA ILE A 88 12.72 -3.16 -15.00
C ILE A 88 12.02 -4.48 -15.36
N ALA A 89 10.85 -4.42 -16.00
CA ALA A 89 10.13 -5.61 -16.46
C ALA A 89 10.92 -6.38 -17.53
N LEU A 90 11.47 -5.67 -18.53
CA LEU A 90 12.32 -6.26 -19.56
C LEU A 90 13.59 -6.88 -18.96
N ASN A 91 14.18 -6.24 -17.95
CA ASN A 91 15.35 -6.77 -17.26
C ASN A 91 15.02 -8.04 -16.48
N PHE A 92 13.88 -8.06 -15.77
CA PHE A 92 13.40 -9.25 -15.08
C PHE A 92 13.12 -10.42 -16.03
N MET A 93 12.65 -10.13 -17.25
CA MET A 93 12.46 -11.12 -18.31
C MET A 93 13.75 -11.52 -19.04
N GLY A 94 14.91 -10.97 -18.67
CA GLY A 94 16.19 -11.23 -19.33
C GLY A 94 16.34 -10.63 -20.73
N LEU A 95 15.44 -9.72 -21.14
CA LEU A 95 15.47 -9.05 -22.45
C LEU A 95 16.38 -7.82 -22.48
N THR A 96 16.88 -7.38 -21.32
CA THR A 96 17.89 -6.32 -21.23
C THR A 96 18.70 -6.44 -19.94
N GLU A 97 19.96 -6.01 -19.96
CA GLU A 97 20.79 -5.91 -18.75
C GLU A 97 20.58 -4.57 -18.00
N LYS A 98 19.81 -3.63 -18.59
CA LYS A 98 19.62 -2.29 -18.01
C LYS A 98 18.65 -2.32 -16.85
N TYR A 99 19.15 -2.07 -15.64
CA TYR A 99 18.34 -1.83 -14.46
C TYR A 99 18.50 -0.36 -13.98
N PRO A 100 17.47 0.49 -14.12
CA PRO A 100 17.60 1.92 -13.78
C PRO A 100 17.64 2.13 -12.26
N ALA A 101 18.53 3.01 -11.79
CA ALA A 101 18.52 3.46 -10.40
C ALA A 101 17.26 4.27 -10.09
N TYR A 102 16.65 4.02 -8.93
CA TYR A 102 15.45 4.70 -8.43
C TYR A 102 15.56 5.21 -6.99
N HIS A 103 16.56 4.77 -6.23
CA HIS A 103 16.93 5.35 -4.94
C HIS A 103 18.16 6.23 -5.13
N ILE A 104 17.95 7.54 -5.28
CA ILE A 104 19.03 8.50 -5.52
C ILE A 104 18.95 9.57 -4.44
N TYR A 105 20.02 9.72 -3.67
CA TYR A 105 20.14 10.66 -2.57
C TYR A 105 21.24 11.68 -2.85
N SER A 106 20.92 12.96 -2.71
CA SER A 106 21.89 14.06 -2.82
C SER A 106 22.46 14.37 -1.43
N LYS A 107 23.78 14.24 -1.30
CA LYS A 107 24.50 14.49 -0.06
C LYS A 107 24.61 15.98 0.24
N SER A 108 24.86 16.83 -0.76
CA SER A 108 24.89 18.29 -0.60
C SER A 108 23.56 18.85 -0.09
N LYS A 109 22.45 18.37 -0.64
CA LYS A 109 21.11 18.82 -0.27
C LYS A 109 20.48 18.02 0.89
N ARG A 110 21.12 16.93 1.30
CA ARG A 110 20.65 15.99 2.34
C ARG A 110 19.25 15.46 2.10
N GLU A 111 18.92 15.15 0.85
CA GLU A 111 17.56 14.81 0.42
C GLU A 111 17.53 13.79 -0.73
N TYR A 112 16.42 13.07 -0.84
CA TYR A 112 16.18 12.20 -1.98
C TYR A 112 15.81 13.02 -3.23
N ILE A 113 16.47 12.71 -4.35
CA ILE A 113 16.08 13.12 -5.70
C ILE A 113 14.99 12.18 -6.21
N THR A 114 15.21 10.88 -6.04
CA THR A 114 14.19 9.84 -6.28
C THR A 114 14.22 8.87 -5.11
N LYS A 115 13.06 8.67 -4.48
CA LYS A 115 12.96 7.86 -3.26
C LYS A 115 12.29 6.51 -3.50
N TRP A 116 11.32 6.46 -4.40
CA TRP A 116 10.46 5.29 -4.57
C TRP A 116 10.75 4.55 -5.87
N HIS A 117 10.75 3.22 -5.78
CA HIS A 117 10.70 2.37 -6.97
C HIS A 117 9.43 2.72 -7.79
N PRO A 118 9.49 2.76 -9.14
CA PRO A 118 8.34 3.11 -9.98
C PRO A 118 7.06 2.35 -9.63
N VAL A 119 7.15 1.02 -9.45
CA VAL A 119 6.03 0.17 -9.03
C VAL A 119 5.43 0.60 -7.68
N LEU A 120 6.27 0.97 -6.71
CA LEU A 120 5.79 1.39 -5.39
C LEU A 120 5.00 2.69 -5.46
N LYS A 121 5.32 3.61 -6.39
CA LYS A 121 4.51 4.80 -6.60
C LYS A 121 3.10 4.46 -7.07
N PHE A 122 2.98 3.56 -8.05
CA PHE A 122 1.67 3.08 -8.51
C PHE A 122 0.92 2.33 -7.42
N MET A 123 1.64 1.56 -6.61
CA MET A 123 1.09 0.84 -5.47
C MET A 123 0.55 1.81 -4.40
N ILE A 124 1.30 2.83 -4.00
CA ILE A 124 0.84 3.84 -3.02
C ILE A 124 -0.49 4.47 -3.45
N TRP A 125 -0.56 4.98 -4.68
CA TRP A 125 -1.79 5.63 -5.16
C TRP A 125 -2.92 4.65 -5.43
N GLY A 126 -2.59 3.46 -5.93
CA GLY A 126 -3.55 2.38 -6.12
C GLY A 126 -4.15 1.92 -4.79
N ASP A 127 -3.32 1.70 -3.77
CA ASP A 127 -3.75 1.29 -2.42
C ASP A 127 -4.64 2.36 -1.82
N MET A 128 -4.26 3.64 -1.88
CA MET A 128 -5.12 4.73 -1.39
C MET A 128 -6.49 4.73 -2.07
N PHE A 129 -6.51 4.58 -3.41
CA PHE A 129 -7.76 4.51 -4.17
C PHE A 129 -8.60 3.27 -3.78
N PHE A 130 -8.00 2.08 -3.79
CA PHE A 130 -8.71 0.84 -3.51
C PHE A 130 -9.11 0.69 -2.05
N VAL A 131 -8.43 1.34 -1.09
CA VAL A 131 -8.90 1.42 0.30
C VAL A 131 -10.21 2.19 0.36
N ILE A 132 -10.33 3.30 -0.38
CA ILE A 132 -11.58 4.07 -0.46
C ILE A 132 -12.68 3.19 -1.09
N VAL A 133 -12.39 2.53 -2.22
CA VAL A 133 -13.37 1.67 -2.91
C VAL A 133 -13.82 0.50 -2.03
N ILE A 134 -12.89 -0.20 -1.37
CA ILE A 134 -13.22 -1.35 -0.53
C ILE A 134 -13.96 -0.92 0.74
N ALA A 135 -13.65 0.25 1.31
CA ALA A 135 -14.36 0.79 2.47
C ALA A 135 -15.81 1.20 2.10
N LEU A 136 -15.99 1.94 1.01
CA LEU A 136 -17.33 2.35 0.56
C LEU A 136 -18.20 1.16 0.20
N SER A 137 -17.65 0.18 -0.52
CA SER A 137 -18.38 -1.05 -0.85
C SER A 137 -18.64 -1.91 0.38
N GLY A 138 -17.67 -2.04 1.30
CA GLY A 138 -17.83 -2.82 2.54
C GLY A 138 -18.89 -2.22 3.46
N PHE A 139 -18.89 -0.90 3.67
CA PHE A 139 -19.90 -0.23 4.47
C PHE A 139 -21.29 -0.28 3.81
N ALA A 140 -21.37 -0.24 2.48
CA ALA A 140 -22.63 -0.45 1.76
C ALA A 140 -23.18 -1.88 1.87
N LEU A 141 -22.32 -2.88 2.06
CA LEU A 141 -22.74 -4.25 2.31
C LEU A 141 -23.13 -4.51 3.78
N TYR A 142 -22.57 -3.72 4.71
CA TYR A 142 -22.80 -3.90 6.13
C TYR A 142 -24.01 -3.12 6.68
N TYR A 143 -24.13 -1.84 6.32
CA TYR A 143 -25.17 -0.97 6.87
C TYR A 143 -26.45 -1.00 6.02
N PRO A 144 -27.63 -0.72 6.63
CA PRO A 144 -28.86 -0.56 5.86
C PRO A 144 -28.73 0.62 4.88
N ALA A 145 -29.44 0.56 3.75
CA ALA A 145 -29.35 1.58 2.68
C ALA A 145 -29.70 3.02 3.13
N SER A 146 -30.50 3.16 4.19
CA SER A 146 -30.81 4.45 4.82
C SER A 146 -29.60 5.08 5.52
N HIS A 147 -28.59 4.29 5.91
CA HIS A 147 -27.40 4.78 6.57
C HIS A 147 -26.51 5.61 5.62
N PRO A 148 -25.91 6.73 6.05
CA PRO A 148 -25.08 7.58 5.18
C PRO A 148 -23.87 6.86 4.58
N LEU A 149 -23.26 5.93 5.33
CA LEU A 149 -22.10 5.16 4.87
C LEU A 149 -22.46 4.07 3.85
N ALA A 150 -23.75 3.73 3.70
CA ALA A 150 -24.20 2.79 2.68
C ALA A 150 -24.45 3.45 1.32
N ILE A 151 -23.68 4.49 0.98
CA ILE A 151 -23.94 5.36 -0.17
C ILE A 151 -24.03 4.59 -1.49
N MET A 152 -23.16 3.60 -1.73
CA MET A 152 -23.18 2.83 -2.97
C MET A 152 -24.49 2.05 -3.14
N ALA A 153 -25.02 1.47 -2.06
CA ALA A 153 -26.29 0.72 -2.08
C ALA A 153 -27.52 1.60 -2.37
N ARG A 154 -27.38 2.93 -2.41
CA ARG A 154 -28.43 3.87 -2.83
C ARG A 154 -28.51 4.05 -4.35
N TYR A 155 -27.42 3.78 -5.06
CA TYR A 155 -27.30 4.07 -6.49
C TYR A 155 -27.14 2.82 -7.35
N ILE A 156 -26.64 1.71 -6.78
CA ILE A 156 -26.42 0.45 -7.49
C ILE A 156 -26.89 -0.74 -6.65
N ASP A 157 -27.18 -1.86 -7.31
CA ASP A 157 -27.65 -3.07 -6.66
C ASP A 157 -26.56 -3.74 -5.81
N LEU A 158 -26.97 -4.51 -4.80
CA LEU A 158 -26.04 -5.18 -3.88
C LEU A 158 -25.14 -6.23 -4.57
N GLY A 159 -25.57 -6.82 -5.68
CA GLY A 159 -24.74 -7.72 -6.47
C GLY A 159 -23.54 -6.99 -7.06
N THR A 160 -23.78 -5.83 -7.65
CA THR A 160 -22.72 -4.95 -8.16
C THR A 160 -21.81 -4.45 -7.04
N VAL A 161 -22.35 -4.06 -5.88
CA VAL A 161 -21.52 -3.66 -4.72
C VAL A 161 -20.61 -4.81 -4.26
N ARG A 162 -21.13 -6.04 -4.19
CA ARG A 162 -20.33 -7.24 -3.86
C ARG A 162 -19.21 -7.48 -4.87
N LEU A 163 -19.50 -7.34 -6.17
CA LEU A 163 -18.51 -7.51 -7.21
C LEU A 163 -17.37 -6.47 -7.07
N ILE A 164 -17.70 -5.20 -6.84
CA ILE A 164 -16.71 -4.14 -6.62
C ILE A 164 -15.85 -4.43 -5.38
N HIS A 165 -16.48 -4.86 -4.29
CA HIS A 165 -15.77 -5.24 -3.07
C HIS A 165 -14.81 -6.41 -3.33
N PHE A 166 -15.26 -7.43 -4.05
CA PHE A 166 -14.46 -8.59 -4.42
C PHE A 166 -13.30 -8.24 -5.36
N ILE A 167 -13.51 -7.38 -6.35
CA ILE A 167 -12.42 -6.88 -7.22
C ILE A 167 -11.36 -6.15 -6.39
N SER A 168 -11.78 -5.34 -5.42
CA SER A 168 -10.86 -4.63 -4.52
C SER A 168 -10.09 -5.61 -3.63
N PHE A 169 -10.74 -6.66 -3.14
CA PHE A 169 -10.09 -7.76 -2.43
C PHE A 169 -9.02 -8.45 -3.29
N ILE A 170 -9.33 -8.77 -4.56
CA ILE A 170 -8.36 -9.36 -5.48
C ILE A 170 -7.17 -8.41 -5.72
N TYR A 171 -7.43 -7.11 -5.88
CA TYR A 171 -6.37 -6.11 -5.97
C TYR A 171 -5.41 -6.18 -4.76
N PHE A 172 -5.94 -6.17 -3.53
CA PHE A 172 -5.10 -6.22 -2.34
C PHE A 172 -4.34 -7.53 -2.18
N LEU A 173 -4.89 -8.67 -2.63
CA LEU A 173 -4.13 -9.92 -2.70
C LEU A 173 -2.94 -9.80 -3.66
N LEU A 174 -3.17 -9.25 -4.85
CA LEU A 174 -2.15 -9.07 -5.88
C LEU A 174 -1.08 -8.04 -5.50
N VAL A 175 -1.39 -7.11 -4.60
CA VAL A 175 -0.41 -6.19 -4.03
C VAL A 175 0.34 -6.84 -2.86
N LEU A 176 -0.38 -7.38 -1.88
CA LEU A 176 0.20 -7.89 -0.63
C LEU A 176 1.18 -9.04 -0.87
N ILE A 177 0.84 -10.01 -1.71
CA ILE A 177 1.66 -11.21 -1.91
C ILE A 177 3.02 -10.84 -2.54
N PRO A 178 3.10 -10.16 -3.70
CA PRO A 178 4.37 -9.77 -4.28
C PRO A 178 5.12 -8.74 -3.42
N HIS A 179 4.42 -7.77 -2.83
CA HIS A 179 5.05 -6.76 -1.99
C HIS A 179 5.71 -7.40 -0.76
N GLY A 180 4.98 -8.27 -0.06
CA GLY A 180 5.49 -9.01 1.09
C GLY A 180 6.65 -9.93 0.71
N TYR A 181 6.53 -10.67 -0.39
CA TYR A 181 7.62 -11.53 -0.89
C TYR A 181 8.89 -10.73 -1.19
N LEU A 182 8.78 -9.62 -1.93
CA LEU A 182 9.93 -8.78 -2.27
C LEU A 182 10.53 -8.14 -1.02
N ALA A 183 9.71 -7.66 -0.08
CA ALA A 183 10.20 -7.05 1.15
C ALA A 183 10.97 -8.03 2.05
N LEU A 184 10.57 -9.31 2.06
CA LEU A 184 11.21 -10.36 2.85
C LEU A 184 12.45 -10.98 2.17
N ASN A 185 12.68 -10.70 0.89
CA ASN A 185 13.85 -11.18 0.16
C ASN A 185 15.14 -10.66 0.84
N PRO A 186 16.16 -11.50 1.06
CA PRO A 186 17.44 -11.10 1.65
C PRO A 186 18.07 -9.84 1.04
N VAL A 187 17.92 -9.64 -0.28
CA VAL A 187 18.44 -8.46 -0.99
C VAL A 187 17.81 -7.16 -0.51
N ASN A 188 16.55 -7.19 -0.05
CA ASN A 188 15.81 -6.01 0.39
C ASN A 188 15.80 -5.84 1.91
N ARG A 189 16.67 -6.53 2.65
CA ARG A 189 16.72 -6.43 4.12
C ARG A 189 17.02 -5.02 4.61
N GLY A 190 17.88 -4.27 3.91
CA GLY A 190 18.15 -2.86 4.22
C GLY A 190 16.87 -2.01 4.15
N VAL A 191 16.10 -2.17 3.08
CA VAL A 191 14.79 -1.51 2.91
C VAL A 191 13.82 -1.91 4.01
N LEU A 192 13.67 -3.20 4.32
CA LEU A 192 12.76 -3.67 5.37
C LEU A 192 13.15 -3.10 6.75
N LYS A 193 14.44 -3.12 7.11
CA LYS A 193 14.93 -2.49 8.35
C LYS A 193 14.60 -1.01 8.39
N SER A 194 14.75 -0.30 7.26
CA SER A 194 14.40 1.11 7.20
C SER A 194 12.91 1.36 7.47
N MET A 195 12.03 0.42 7.09
CA MET A 195 10.60 0.50 7.36
C MET A 195 10.22 0.23 8.83
N ILE A 196 11.13 -0.37 9.59
CA ILE A 196 10.98 -0.61 11.03
C ILE A 196 11.60 0.53 11.83
N PHE A 197 12.85 0.88 11.53
CA PHE A 197 13.67 1.80 12.31
C PHE A 197 13.75 3.23 11.76
N GLY A 198 13.38 3.44 10.50
CA GLY A 198 13.42 4.74 9.82
C GLY A 198 14.72 5.08 9.08
N TRP A 199 15.74 4.23 9.19
CA TRP A 199 17.08 4.50 8.66
C TRP A 199 17.49 3.49 7.59
N ASP A 200 18.07 4.01 6.50
CA ASP A 200 18.69 3.24 5.43
C ASP A 200 20.21 3.20 5.66
N GLU A 201 20.81 2.02 5.51
CA GLU A 201 22.26 1.81 5.64
C GLU A 201 23.01 2.18 4.34
N GLY A 202 22.28 2.51 3.27
CA GLY A 202 22.83 3.00 2.00
C GLY A 202 23.18 1.91 1.00
N GLU A 203 22.85 0.65 1.29
CA GLU A 203 23.14 -0.51 0.43
C GLU A 203 22.45 -0.38 -0.94
N ASP A 204 21.21 0.11 -0.95
CA ASP A 204 20.37 0.20 -2.15
C ASP A 204 20.24 1.64 -2.69
N THR A 205 20.95 2.60 -2.10
CA THR A 205 20.83 4.03 -2.42
C THR A 205 22.07 4.53 -3.16
N VAL A 206 21.87 5.04 -4.37
CA VAL A 206 22.91 5.76 -5.12
C VAL A 206 23.09 7.14 -4.50
N ILE A 207 24.26 7.37 -3.89
CA ILE A 207 24.61 8.65 -3.27
C ILE A 207 25.35 9.50 -4.32
N VAL A 208 24.82 10.70 -4.57
CA VAL A 208 25.47 11.73 -5.40
C VAL A 208 25.88 12.91 -4.52
N GLU A 209 26.96 13.60 -4.89
CA GLU A 209 27.39 14.83 -4.20
C GLU A 209 26.37 15.96 -4.40
#